data_AF-A0A7C3KV36-F1
#
_entry.id   AF-A0A7C3KV36-F1
#
_cell.length_a   1.000
_cell.length_b   1.000
_cell.length_c   1.000
_cell.angle_alpha   90.00
_cell.angle_beta   90.00
_cell.angle_gamma   90.00
#
_symmetry.space_group_name_H-M   'P 1'
#
loop_
_entity.id
_entity.type
_entity.pdbx_description
1 polymer ?
#
loop_
_entity_poly.entity_id
_entity_poly.type
_entity_poly.pdbx_seq_one_letter_code
_entity_poly.pdbx_strand_id
1 'polypeptide(L)' 'MSYQVREAGKICSRAVALKVGDRLPEAPIFIRPHELVRAPLEATYEQAFRRVPRKYRERLAGGA' A
#
# COMPACT_ATOMS: atom_id res chain seq x y z
N MET A 1 -3.18 11.12 -6.25
CA MET A 1 -2.13 10.31 -6.91
C MET A 1 -2.55 10.08 -8.35
N SER A 2 -1.94 10.77 -9.32
CA SER A 2 -2.33 10.71 -10.73
C SER A 2 -1.41 9.76 -11.50
N TYR A 3 -1.94 8.63 -11.97
CA TYR A 3 -1.23 7.80 -12.95
C TYR A 3 -1.67 8.24 -14.36
N GLN A 4 -0.71 8.41 -15.27
CA GLN A 4 -0.97 8.64 -16.69
C GLN A 4 -0.43 7.45 -17.46
N VAL A 5 -1.32 6.75 -18.17
CA VAL A 5 -0.91 5.76 -19.18
C VAL A 5 -0.53 6.54 -20.42
N ARG A 6 0.76 6.61 -20.76
CA ARG A 6 1.25 7.24 -21.98
C ARG A 6 1.83 6.17 -22.90
N GLU A 7 1.16 5.97 -24.03
CA GLU A 7 1.49 5.00 -25.10
C GLU A 7 1.62 3.53 -24.69
N ALA A 8 1.33 2.64 -25.64
CA ALA A 8 1.52 1.22 -25.48
C ALA A 8 3.00 0.91 -25.24
N GLY A 9 3.39 0.60 -24.00
CA GLY A 9 4.71 0.08 -23.66
C GLY A 9 5.56 0.91 -22.68
N LYS A 10 5.12 2.08 -22.21
CA LYS A 10 5.85 2.84 -21.17
C LYS A 10 4.96 3.23 -20.00
N ILE A 11 5.10 2.50 -18.89
CA ILE A 11 4.44 2.83 -17.61
C ILE A 11 5.37 3.77 -16.84
N CYS A 12 4.96 5.03 -16.66
CA CYS A 12 5.65 5.97 -15.77
C CYS A 12 4.92 6.03 -14.43
N SER A 13 5.56 5.58 -13.35
CA SER A 13 5.05 5.69 -11.98
C SER A 13 5.89 6.68 -11.17
N ARG A 14 5.25 7.64 -10.50
CA ARG A 14 5.91 8.49 -9.50
C ARG A 14 5.90 7.76 -8.16
N ALA A 15 7.06 7.31 -7.70
CA ALA A 15 7.22 6.78 -6.35
C ALA A 15 7.26 7.94 -5.33
N VAL A 16 6.50 7.82 -4.26
CA VAL A 16 6.57 8.72 -3.10
C VAL A 16 7.05 7.88 -1.92
N ALA A 17 8.18 8.25 -1.33
CA ALA A 17 8.71 7.56 -0.16
C ALA A 17 7.85 7.88 1.07
N LEU A 18 7.55 6.86 1.87
CA LEU A 18 6.86 7.00 3.16
C LEU A 18 7.85 6.76 4.29
N LYS A 19 7.68 7.47 5.40
CA LYS A 19 8.39 7.22 6.67
C LYS A 19 7.44 6.62 7.71
N VAL A 20 8.01 6.02 8.76
CA VAL A 20 7.23 5.50 9.89
C VAL A 20 6.38 6.64 10.49
N GLY A 21 5.08 6.37 10.68
CA GLY A 21 4.11 7.33 11.18
C GLY A 21 3.36 8.10 10.10
N ASP A 22 3.74 8.00 8.83
CA ASP A 22 2.94 8.56 7.73
C ASP A 22 1.65 7.76 7.53
N ARG A 23 0.56 8.46 7.23
CA ARG A 23 -0.68 7.84 6.77
C ARG A 23 -0.47 7.17 5.41
N LEU A 24 -1.03 5.99 5.26
CA LEU A 24 -0.95 5.24 4.01
C LEU A 24 -1.93 5.87 3.02
N PRO A 25 -1.46 6.31 1.84
CA PRO A 25 -2.35 6.94 0.87
C PRO A 25 -3.37 5.94 0.36
N GLU A 26 -4.61 6.38 0.22
CA GLU A 26 -5.64 5.68 -0.53
C GLU A 26 -5.17 5.55 -1.99
N ALA A 27 -4.82 4.33 -2.41
CA ALA A 27 -4.22 4.10 -3.72
C ALA A 27 -4.95 3.00 -4.50
N PRO A 28 -5.05 3.14 -5.83
CA PRO A 28 -5.55 2.08 -6.68
C PRO A 28 -4.55 0.92 -6.72
N ILE A 29 -4.99 -0.28 -6.31
CA ILE A 29 -4.26 -1.53 -6.53
C ILE A 29 -4.65 -2.05 -7.90
N PHE A 30 -3.70 -2.12 -8.81
CA PHE A 30 -3.92 -2.68 -10.14
C PHE A 30 -3.83 -4.21 -10.09
N ILE A 31 -4.88 -4.89 -10.53
CA ILE A 31 -4.93 -6.36 -10.57
C ILE A 31 -4.60 -6.87 -11.99
N ARG A 32 -4.99 -6.08 -13.01
CA ARG A 32 -4.67 -6.29 -14.44
C ARG A 32 -4.45 -4.93 -15.11
N PRO A 33 -3.89 -4.89 -16.33
CA PRO A 33 -3.92 -3.67 -17.12
C PRO A 33 -5.34 -3.11 -17.19
N HIS A 34 -5.51 -1.83 -16.85
CA HIS A 34 -6.81 -1.13 -16.81
C HIS A 34 -7.83 -1.58 -15.76
N GLU A 35 -7.54 -2.60 -14.94
CA GLU A 35 -8.37 -3.02 -13.81
C GLU A 35 -7.73 -2.62 -12.49
N LEU A 36 -8.45 -1.80 -11.71
CA LEU A 36 -8.00 -1.38 -10.38
C LEU A 36 -9.09 -1.60 -9.33
N VAL A 37 -8.63 -1.86 -8.11
CA VAL A 37 -9.46 -1.79 -6.91
C VAL A 37 -8.97 -0.62 -6.06
N ARG A 38 -9.90 0.24 -5.65
CA ARG A 38 -9.64 1.24 -4.62
C ARG A 38 -9.67 0.52 -3.28
N ALA A 39 -8.49 0.24 -2.72
CA ALA A 39 -8.37 -0.38 -1.42
C ALA A 39 -7.98 0.69 -0.39
N PRO A 40 -8.67 0.77 0.76
CA PRO A 40 -8.23 1.63 1.84
C PRO A 40 -6.99 1.04 2.48
N LEU A 41 -5.83 1.45 1.97
CA LEU A 41 -4.55 0.80 2.29
C LEU A 41 -4.30 0.83 3.80
N GLU A 42 -4.44 1.99 4.44
CA GLU A 42 -4.23 2.12 5.89
C GLU A 42 -5.11 1.16 6.68
N ALA A 43 -6.43 1.21 6.46
CA ALA A 43 -7.37 0.33 7.14
C ALA A 43 -7.13 -1.16 6.84
N THR A 44 -6.76 -1.49 5.61
CA THR A 44 -6.49 -2.87 5.17
C THR A 44 -5.25 -3.41 5.86
N TYR A 45 -4.16 -2.64 5.88
CA TYR A 45 -2.93 -3.01 6.57
C TYR A 45 -3.12 -3.09 8.08
N GLU A 46 -3.86 -2.16 8.69
CA GLU A 46 -4.20 -2.22 10.11
C GLU A 46 -4.98 -3.49 10.46
N GLN A 47 -6.03 -3.82 9.69
CA GLN A 47 -6.81 -5.04 9.92
C GLN A 47 -5.97 -6.30 9.76
N ALA A 48 -5.13 -6.36 8.74
CA ALA A 48 -4.21 -7.46 8.53
C ALA A 48 -3.22 -7.59 9.71
N PHE A 49 -2.63 -6.47 10.15
CA PHE A 49 -1.71 -6.45 11.27
C PHE A 49 -2.38 -6.93 12.56
N ARG A 50 -3.60 -6.49 12.87
CA ARG A 50 -4.36 -6.92 14.07
C ARG A 50 -4.58 -8.43 14.14
N ARG A 51 -4.65 -9.12 12.99
CA ARG A 51 -4.81 -10.58 12.92
C ARG A 51 -3.51 -11.36 13.12
N VAL A 52 -2.35 -10.71 13.08
CA VAL A 52 -1.06 -11.34 13.32
C VAL A 52 -0.95 -11.78 14.80
N PRO A 53 -0.47 -13.00 15.10
CA PRO A 53 -0.25 -13.45 16.47
C PRO A 53 0.63 -12.47 17.26
N ARG A 54 0.32 -12.27 18.55
CA ARG A 54 0.92 -11.21 19.39
C ARG A 54 2.45 -11.22 19.36
N LYS A 55 3.07 -12.40 19.49
CA LYS A 55 4.53 -12.59 19.44
C LYS A 55 5.19 -12.02 18.18
N TYR A 56 4.50 -12.06 17.05
CA TYR A 56 5.02 -11.52 15.79
C TYR A 56 4.70 -10.03 15.64
N ARG A 57 3.55 -9.57 16.16
CA ARG A 57 3.22 -8.13 16.20
C ARG A 57 4.22 -7.34 17.03
N GLU A 58 4.61 -7.85 18.19
CA GLU A 58 5.61 -7.22 19.07
C GLU A 58 6.93 -7.03 18.31
N ARG A 59 7.42 -8.09 17.67
CA ARG A 59 8.65 -8.03 16.85
C ARG A 59 8.54 -7.09 15.64
N LEU A 60 7.39 -7.03 14.97
CA LEU A 60 7.14 -6.14 13.83
C LEU A 60 6.98 -4.67 14.24
N ALA A 61 6.47 -4.41 15.45
CA ALA A 61 6.31 -3.07 16.01
C ALA A 61 7.62 -2.51 16.60
N GLY A 62 8.73 -3.26 16.53
CA GLY A 62 10.00 -2.90 17.15
C GLY A 62 10.05 -3.12 18.66
N GLY A 63 9.10 -3.87 19.22
CA GLY A 63 9.16 -4.39 20.58
C GLY A 63 10.11 -5.59 20.65
N ALA A 64 10.98 -5.58 21.67
CA ALA A 64 12.10 -6.49 21.92
C ALA A 64 11.81 -7.99 21.71
#